data_AF-A0A9D1V0J8-F1
#
_entry.id   AF-A0A9D1V0J8-F1
#
_cell.length_a   1.000
_cell.length_b   1.000
_cell.length_c   1.000
_cell.angle_alpha   90.00
_cell.angle_beta   90.00
_cell.angle_gamma   90.00
#
_symmetry.space_group_name_H-M   'P 1'
#
loop_
_entity.id
_entity.type
_entity.pdbx_description
1 polymer ?
#
loop_
_entity_poly.entity_id
_entity_poly.type
_entity_poly.pdbx_seq_one_letter_code
_entity_poly.pdbx_strand_id
1 'polypeptide(L)'
;MKKNIPLAFPALSLLLQGECLRIGGITYYMHSGKIRACPSKRERRDSRTDKEVKARGAFTAVRRFWSVYRRALNGLKIWSVAARERGRGKSDSLFHSVNAAAISPEGKVWAYPAFRFAEGSLAMPVLRGVEREGWTVRVAWEEGTGCV
;
A
#
# COMPACT_ATOMS: atom_id res chain seq x y z
N MET A 1 38.57 -8.65 22.45
CA MET A 1 38.22 -9.48 23.63
C MET A 1 36.74 -9.84 23.57
N LYS A 2 36.40 -11.12 23.38
CA LYS A 2 35.01 -11.60 23.41
C LYS A 2 34.59 -11.80 24.87
N LYS A 3 33.83 -10.88 25.45
CA LYS A 3 33.26 -11.06 26.80
C LYS A 3 32.08 -12.04 26.66
N ASN A 4 32.28 -13.29 27.08
CA ASN A 4 31.20 -14.25 27.24
C ASN A 4 30.41 -13.83 28.50
N ILE A 5 29.33 -13.08 28.31
CA ILE A 5 28.38 -12.77 29.38
C ILE A 5 27.39 -13.92 29.40
N PRO A 6 27.35 -14.76 30.45
CA PRO A 6 26.36 -15.83 30.54
C PRO A 6 24.98 -15.19 30.65
N LEU A 7 24.15 -15.38 29.61
CA LEU A 7 22.74 -15.00 29.65
C LEU A 7 22.04 -15.95 30.64
N ALA A 8 21.52 -15.40 31.74
CA ALA A 8 20.79 -16.17 32.74
C ALA A 8 19.59 -16.91 32.09
N PHE A 9 19.21 -18.08 32.62
CA PHE A 9 18.07 -18.88 32.13
C PHE A 9 16.79 -18.11 31.74
N PRO A 10 16.30 -17.10 32.50
CA PRO A 10 15.12 -16.33 32.12
C PRO A 10 15.32 -15.46 30.86
N ALA A 11 16.55 -15.09 30.51
CA ALA A 11 16.87 -14.37 29.28
C ALA A 11 16.82 -15.29 28.04
N LEU A 12 17.13 -16.58 28.20
CA LEU A 12 17.07 -17.55 27.12
C LEU A 12 15.63 -17.94 26.77
N SER A 13 14.75 -18.06 27.76
CA SER A 13 13.33 -18.37 27.55
C SER A 13 12.62 -17.27 26.75
N LEU A 14 12.88 -16.00 27.04
CA LEU A 14 12.36 -14.86 26.29
C LEU A 14 12.79 -14.89 24.81
N LEU A 15 14.06 -15.21 24.56
CA LEU A 15 14.60 -15.34 23.20
C LEU A 15 13.97 -16.50 22.41
N LEU A 16 13.70 -17.62 23.09
CA LEU A 16 13.03 -18.79 22.49
C LEU A 16 11.55 -18.54 22.18
N GLN A 17 10.91 -17.62 22.90
CA GLN A 17 9.53 -17.16 22.63
C GLN A 17 9.44 -16.13 21.50
N GLY A 18 10.56 -15.83 20.83
CA GLY A 18 10.62 -14.89 19.70
C GLY A 18 10.78 -13.42 20.11
N GLU A 19 10.92 -13.15 21.41
CA GLU A 19 11.20 -11.80 21.89
C GLU A 19 12.70 -11.48 21.75
N CYS A 20 13.03 -10.19 21.62
CA CYS A 20 14.40 -9.72 21.55
C CYS A 20 14.83 -9.15 22.90
N LEU A 21 16.01 -9.55 23.39
CA LEU A 21 16.55 -9.08 24.65
C LEU A 21 17.54 -7.94 24.42
N ARG A 22 17.39 -6.83 25.14
CA ARG A 22 18.30 -5.67 25.03
C ARG A 22 19.07 -5.47 26.33
N ILE A 23 20.39 -5.65 26.29
CA ILE A 23 21.27 -5.48 27.45
C ILE A 23 22.50 -4.68 27.03
N GLY A 24 22.80 -3.60 27.74
CA GLY A 24 24.05 -2.84 27.57
C GLY A 24 24.29 -2.32 26.15
N GLY A 25 23.23 -1.88 25.44
CA GLY A 25 23.36 -1.39 24.07
C GLY A 25 23.50 -2.48 23.00
N ILE A 26 23.22 -3.75 23.34
CA ILE A 26 23.24 -4.89 22.42
C ILE A 26 21.86 -5.54 22.42
N THR A 27 21.30 -5.76 21.22
CA THR A 27 20.09 -6.56 21.03
C THR A 27 20.48 -7.99 20.69
N TYR A 28 20.03 -8.94 21.52
CA TYR A 28 20.11 -10.38 21.28
C TYR A 28 18.78 -10.86 20.70
N TYR A 29 18.84 -11.75 19.70
CA TYR A 29 17.65 -12.32 19.05
C TYR A 29 17.96 -13.71 18.48
N MET A 30 16.92 -14.54 18.35
CA MET A 30 17.03 -15.84 17.69
C MET A 30 16.92 -15.70 16.17
N HIS A 31 17.85 -16.32 15.45
CA HIS A 31 17.78 -16.43 13.99
C HIS A 31 18.31 -17.80 13.56
N SER A 32 17.45 -18.59 12.90
CA SER A 32 17.77 -19.95 12.44
C SER A 32 18.30 -20.84 13.58
N GLY A 33 17.66 -20.81 14.75
CA GLY A 33 18.03 -21.64 15.90
C GLY A 33 19.30 -21.21 16.64
N LYS A 34 19.92 -20.07 16.27
CA LYS A 34 21.13 -19.54 16.91
C LYS A 34 20.87 -18.15 17.50
N ILE A 35 21.45 -17.88 18.65
CA ILE A 35 21.45 -16.53 19.24
C ILE A 35 22.41 -15.65 18.43
N ARG A 36 21.89 -14.53 17.91
CA ARG A 36 22.68 -13.47 17.28
C ARG A 36 22.61 -12.21 18.12
N ALA A 37 23.66 -11.40 18.04
CA ALA A 37 23.76 -10.12 18.72
C ALA A 37 24.06 -9.03 17.70
N CYS A 38 23.38 -7.89 17.82
CA CYS A 38 23.71 -6.69 17.06
C CYS A 38 23.77 -5.47 17.99
N PRO A 39 24.67 -4.50 17.74
CA PRO A 39 24.62 -3.23 18.45
C PRO A 39 23.23 -2.61 18.30
N SER A 40 22.57 -2.28 19.41
CA SER A 40 21.29 -1.59 19.37
C SER A 40 21.54 -0.14 18.94
N LYS A 41 21.54 0.09 17.62
CA LYS A 41 21.75 1.44 17.05
C LYS A 41 20.64 2.43 17.38
N ARG A 42 19.53 1.97 17.99
CA ARG A 42 18.38 2.81 18.35
C ARG A 42 17.89 2.41 19.73
N GLU A 43 17.87 3.38 20.63
CA GLU A 43 17.13 3.29 21.87
C GLU A 43 15.66 2.95 21.60
N ARG A 44 14.99 2.36 22.59
CA ARG A 44 13.54 2.20 22.53
C ARG A 44 12.96 3.61 22.41
N ARG A 45 12.29 3.86 21.30
CA ARG A 45 11.80 5.19 20.96
C ARG A 45 10.37 5.32 21.41
N ASP A 46 10.16 6.13 22.45
CA ASP A 46 8.85 6.27 23.09
C ASP A 46 7.89 7.18 22.31
N SER A 47 8.40 8.05 21.42
CA SER A 47 7.58 9.00 20.67
C SER A 47 7.86 9.00 19.17
N ARG A 48 6.79 9.17 18.38
CA ARG A 48 6.88 9.36 16.91
C ARG A 48 7.31 10.79 16.59
N THR A 49 7.93 10.96 15.43
CA THR A 49 8.43 12.25 14.95
C THR A 49 7.28 12.92 14.24
N ASP A 50 7.30 14.25 14.17
CA ASP A 50 6.31 14.99 13.40
C ASP A 50 6.23 14.53 11.95
N LYS A 51 7.38 14.15 11.36
CA LYS A 51 7.44 13.58 9.99
C LYS A 51 6.65 12.28 9.89
N GLU A 52 6.81 11.36 10.84
CA GLU A 52 6.09 10.09 10.85
C GLU A 52 4.60 10.28 11.15
N VAL A 53 4.26 11.20 12.05
CA VAL A 53 2.86 11.53 12.36
C VAL A 53 2.19 12.10 11.11
N LYS A 54 2.83 13.05 10.42
CA LYS A 54 2.34 13.60 9.15
C LYS A 54 2.21 12.54 8.06
N ALA A 55 3.24 11.71 7.87
CA ALA A 55 3.21 10.64 6.86
C ALA A 55 2.10 9.63 7.13
N ARG A 56 1.90 9.23 8.40
CA ARG A 56 0.81 8.35 8.79
C ARG A 56 -0.55 9.00 8.56
N GLY A 57 -0.70 10.28 8.90
CA GLY A 57 -1.91 11.06 8.65
C GLY A 57 -2.29 11.08 7.18
N ALA A 58 -1.34 11.43 6.30
CA ALA A 58 -1.52 11.41 4.86
C ALA A 58 -1.90 10.02 4.34
N PHE A 59 -1.22 8.96 4.81
CA PHE A 59 -1.56 7.59 4.44
C PHE A 59 -2.99 7.21 4.86
N THR A 60 -3.40 7.58 6.08
CA THR A 60 -4.77 7.35 6.55
C THR A 60 -5.80 8.13 5.74
N ALA A 61 -5.51 9.37 5.37
CA ALA A 61 -6.39 10.22 4.56
C ALA A 61 -6.67 9.60 3.19
N VAL A 62 -5.62 9.15 2.49
CA VAL A 62 -5.75 8.50 1.18
C VAL A 62 -6.52 7.18 1.30
N ARG A 63 -6.32 6.39 2.37
CA ARG A 63 -7.11 5.16 2.61
C ARG A 63 -8.59 5.43 2.83
N ARG A 64 -8.93 6.49 3.57
CA ARG A 64 -10.32 6.92 3.77
C ARG A 64 -10.94 7.33 2.44
N PHE A 65 -10.25 8.18 1.68
CA PHE A 65 -10.70 8.60 0.35
C PHE A 65 -10.94 7.39 -0.56
N TRP A 66 -9.96 6.49 -0.66
CA TRP A 66 -10.04 5.28 -1.45
C TRP A 66 -11.25 4.40 -1.09
N SER A 67 -11.59 4.30 0.19
CA SER A 67 -12.74 3.52 0.67
C SER A 67 -14.07 4.11 0.18
N VAL A 68 -14.21 5.43 0.18
CA VAL A 68 -15.40 6.12 -0.36
C VAL A 68 -15.41 6.04 -1.88
N TYR A 69 -14.29 6.32 -2.52
CA TYR A 69 -14.11 6.28 -3.96
C TYR A 69 -14.48 4.92 -4.55
N ARG A 70 -14.00 3.82 -3.96
CA ARG A 70 -14.32 2.46 -4.43
C ARG A 70 -15.82 2.15 -4.31
N ARG A 71 -16.50 2.67 -3.29
CA ARG A 71 -17.96 2.52 -3.14
C ARG A 71 -18.69 3.30 -4.23
N ALA A 72 -18.25 4.53 -4.52
CA ALA A 72 -18.82 5.36 -5.58
C ALA A 72 -18.67 4.72 -6.97
N LEU A 73 -17.59 3.98 -7.20
CA LEU A 73 -17.38 3.21 -8.43
C LEU A 73 -18.27 1.97 -8.59
N ASN A 74 -19.11 1.63 -7.61
CA ASN A 74 -20.05 0.51 -7.65
C ASN A 74 -19.44 -0.82 -8.16
N GLY A 75 -18.23 -1.16 -7.70
CA GLY A 75 -17.57 -2.42 -8.05
C GLY A 75 -16.78 -2.41 -9.37
N LEU A 76 -16.72 -1.29 -10.10
CA LEU A 76 -15.83 -1.17 -11.26
C LEU A 76 -14.37 -1.46 -10.87
N LYS A 77 -13.73 -2.36 -11.61
CA LYS A 77 -12.38 -2.88 -11.29
C LYS A 77 -11.24 -2.03 -11.88
N ILE A 78 -11.45 -0.73 -12.11
CA ILE A 78 -10.53 0.19 -12.81
C ILE A 78 -9.07 0.02 -12.34
N TRP A 79 -8.82 0.26 -11.05
CA TRP A 79 -7.47 0.21 -10.48
C TRP A 79 -6.92 -1.20 -10.30
N SER A 80 -7.78 -2.22 -10.31
CA SER A 80 -7.33 -3.63 -10.30
C SER A 80 -6.80 -4.03 -11.68
N VAL A 81 -7.44 -3.57 -12.75
CA VAL A 81 -6.93 -3.74 -14.12
C VAL A 81 -5.60 -3.01 -14.28
N ALA A 82 -5.54 -1.73 -13.90
CA ALA A 82 -4.30 -0.94 -13.96
C ALA A 82 -3.15 -1.55 -13.14
N ALA A 83 -3.46 -2.09 -11.94
CA ALA A 83 -2.46 -2.74 -11.10
C ALA A 83 -1.91 -4.00 -11.76
N ARG A 84 -2.78 -4.83 -12.36
CA ARG A 84 -2.36 -6.03 -13.10
C ARG A 84 -1.45 -5.69 -14.26
N GLU A 85 -1.81 -4.70 -15.08
CA GLU A 85 -1.00 -4.23 -16.21
C GLU A 85 0.39 -3.75 -15.78
N ARG A 86 0.50 -3.15 -14.59
CA ARG A 86 1.78 -2.67 -14.03
C ARG A 86 2.52 -3.71 -13.19
N GLY A 87 2.08 -4.96 -13.16
CA GLY A 87 2.67 -6.00 -12.32
C GLY A 87 2.58 -5.71 -10.81
N ARG A 88 1.61 -4.91 -10.38
CA ARG A 88 1.37 -4.57 -8.97
C ARG A 88 0.35 -5.53 -8.37
N GLY A 89 0.69 -6.12 -7.22
CA GLY A 89 -0.18 -7.08 -6.55
C GLY A 89 -1.46 -6.49 -5.91
N LYS A 90 -1.56 -5.17 -5.74
CA LYS A 90 -2.72 -4.54 -5.08
C LYS A 90 -3.10 -3.20 -5.71
N SER A 91 -4.40 -3.04 -5.99
CA SER A 91 -4.98 -1.83 -6.57
C SER A 91 -4.92 -0.61 -5.65
N ASP A 92 -5.09 -0.80 -4.34
CA ASP A 92 -4.99 0.28 -3.36
C ASP A 92 -3.58 0.88 -3.35
N SER A 93 -2.56 0.03 -3.44
CA SER A 93 -1.15 0.46 -3.44
C SER A 93 -0.80 1.28 -4.67
N LEU A 94 -1.33 0.90 -5.85
CA LEU A 94 -1.17 1.68 -7.07
C LEU A 94 -1.89 3.03 -6.96
N PHE A 95 -3.16 3.03 -6.55
CA PHE A 95 -3.94 4.25 -6.33
C PHE A 95 -3.20 5.22 -5.39
N HIS A 96 -2.69 4.70 -4.27
CA HIS A 96 -1.91 5.47 -3.32
C HIS A 96 -0.67 6.09 -3.97
N SER A 97 0.11 5.31 -4.72
CA SER A 97 1.35 5.80 -5.35
C SER A 97 1.10 6.95 -6.35
N VAL A 98 -0.05 6.93 -7.03
CA VAL A 98 -0.40 7.93 -8.05
C VAL A 98 -1.05 9.16 -7.43
N ASN A 99 -1.95 8.97 -6.46
CA ASN A 99 -2.83 10.03 -5.99
C ASN A 99 -2.46 10.61 -4.61
N ALA A 100 -1.53 10.01 -3.86
CA ALA A 100 -1.26 10.45 -2.48
C ALA A 100 -0.85 11.92 -2.38
N ALA A 101 -0.07 12.42 -3.34
CA ALA A 101 0.36 13.82 -3.35
C ALA A 101 -0.79 14.81 -3.61
N ALA A 102 -1.86 14.37 -4.30
CA ALA A 102 -3.01 15.21 -4.65
C ALA A 102 -4.11 15.22 -3.58
N ILE A 103 -3.97 14.42 -2.52
CA ILE A 103 -4.95 14.29 -1.44
C ILE A 103 -4.40 14.96 -0.17
N SER A 104 -5.20 15.82 0.44
CA SER A 104 -4.86 16.55 1.66
C SER A 104 -4.98 15.63 2.90
N PRO A 105 -4.40 16.01 4.06
CA PRO A 105 -4.56 15.27 5.31
C PRO A 105 -6.03 15.09 5.75
N GLU A 106 -6.93 15.97 5.33
CA GLU A 106 -8.37 15.89 5.59
C GLU A 106 -9.08 14.88 4.67
N GLY A 107 -8.36 14.30 3.71
CA GLY A 107 -8.90 13.36 2.73
C GLY A 107 -9.64 14.03 1.57
N LYS A 108 -9.34 15.30 1.27
CA LYS A 108 -9.90 16.03 0.12
C LYS A 108 -8.89 16.09 -1.01
N VAL A 109 -9.35 16.11 -2.26
CA VAL A 109 -8.47 16.37 -3.40
C VAL A 109 -8.16 17.87 -3.43
N TRP A 110 -6.90 18.24 -3.27
CA TRP A 110 -6.46 19.65 -3.30
C TRP A 110 -5.83 20.03 -4.64
N ALA A 111 -5.22 19.07 -5.34
CA ALA A 111 -4.59 19.27 -6.64
C ALA A 111 -5.29 18.44 -7.72
N TYR A 112 -6.45 18.91 -8.18
CA TYR A 112 -7.24 18.23 -9.23
C TYR A 112 -6.44 17.91 -10.51
N PRO A 113 -5.57 18.79 -11.05
CA PRO A 113 -4.80 18.47 -12.25
C PRO A 113 -3.86 17.27 -12.09
N ALA A 114 -3.37 17.04 -10.86
CA ALA A 114 -2.49 15.93 -10.52
C ALA A 114 -3.26 14.66 -10.14
N PHE A 115 -4.55 14.78 -9.79
CA PHE A 115 -5.37 13.63 -9.41
C PHE A 115 -5.75 12.80 -10.65
N ARG A 116 -5.72 11.48 -10.50
CA ARG A 116 -6.15 10.53 -11.52
C ARG A 116 -7.35 9.75 -11.00
N PHE A 117 -8.46 9.84 -11.72
CA PHE A 117 -9.67 9.07 -11.43
C PHE A 117 -9.51 7.63 -11.93
N ALA A 118 -9.03 7.45 -13.15
CA ALA A 118 -8.79 6.15 -13.74
C ALA A 118 -7.37 6.05 -14.28
N GLU A 119 -6.89 4.82 -14.39
CA GLU A 119 -5.61 4.48 -14.98
C GLU A 119 -5.72 3.08 -15.59
N GLY A 120 -4.79 2.72 -16.47
CA GLY A 120 -4.79 1.46 -17.20
C GLY A 120 -5.48 1.57 -18.55
N SER A 121 -5.60 0.41 -19.21
CA SER A 121 -6.18 0.32 -20.54
C SER A 121 -7.62 -0.16 -20.46
N LEU A 122 -8.47 0.40 -21.32
CA LEU A 122 -9.79 -0.16 -21.59
C LEU A 122 -9.64 -1.20 -22.70
N ALA A 123 -10.28 -2.36 -22.56
CA ALA A 123 -10.40 -3.27 -23.69
C ALA A 123 -11.14 -2.55 -24.83
N MET A 124 -10.63 -2.70 -26.05
CA MET A 124 -11.31 -2.16 -27.23
C MET A 124 -12.70 -2.79 -27.31
N PRO A 125 -13.80 -2.01 -27.26
CA PRO A 125 -15.13 -2.59 -27.37
C PRO A 125 -15.33 -3.17 -28.76
N VAL A 126 -16.04 -4.30 -28.84
CA VAL A 126 -16.44 -4.87 -30.13
C VAL A 126 -17.72 -4.16 -30.55
N LEU A 127 -17.64 -3.37 -31.63
CA LEU A 127 -18.81 -2.72 -32.20
C LEU A 127 -19.72 -3.77 -32.81
N ARG A 128 -20.97 -3.84 -32.34
CA ARG A 128 -22.01 -4.74 -32.86
C ARG A 128 -22.83 -4.11 -33.96
N GLY A 129 -22.99 -2.79 -33.92
CA GLY A 129 -23.75 -2.07 -34.92
C GLY A 129 -23.86 -0.58 -34.58
N VAL A 130 -24.20 0.19 -35.59
CA VAL A 130 -24.46 1.62 -35.47
C VAL A 130 -25.78 1.89 -36.16
N GLU A 131 -26.73 2.47 -35.43
CA GLU A 131 -28.01 2.91 -35.95
C GLU A 131 -28.08 4.43 -35.86
N ARG A 132 -28.73 5.07 -36.84
CA ARG A 132 -28.94 6.51 -36.85
C ARG A 132 -30.41 6.82 -37.01
N GLU A 133 -30.91 7.67 -36.11
CA GLU A 133 -32.28 8.19 -36.12
C GLU A 133 -32.20 9.72 -36.09
N GLY A 134 -32.34 10.35 -37.27
CA GLY A 134 -32.18 11.80 -37.44
C GLY A 134 -30.77 12.28 -37.09
N TRP A 135 -30.63 12.98 -35.96
CA TRP A 135 -29.36 13.47 -35.40
C TRP A 135 -28.80 12.61 -34.26
N THR A 136 -29.54 11.57 -33.85
CA THR A 136 -29.11 10.66 -32.79
C THR A 136 -28.42 9.45 -33.40
N VAL A 137 -27.26 9.08 -32.87
CA VAL A 137 -26.55 7.85 -33.22
C VAL A 137 -26.59 6.93 -32.01
N ARG A 138 -27.09 5.71 -32.21
CA ARG A 138 -27.04 4.63 -31.22
C ARG A 138 -25.94 3.65 -31.63
N VAL A 139 -24.99 3.44 -30.73
CA VAL A 139 -23.89 2.49 -30.95
C VAL A 139 -24.10 1.30 -30.02
N ALA A 140 -24.31 0.12 -30.60
CA ALA A 140 -24.34 -1.14 -29.88
C ALA A 140 -22.91 -1.70 -29.81
N TRP A 141 -22.45 -2.02 -28.61
CA TRP A 141 -21.12 -2.55 -28.39
C TRP A 141 -21.12 -3.60 -27.28
N GLU A 142 -20.14 -4.49 -27.34
CA GLU A 142 -19.86 -5.47 -26.29
C GLU A 142 -18.45 -5.29 -25.74
N GLU A 143 -18.25 -5.71 -24.48
CA GLU A 143 -16.93 -5.71 -23.86
C GLU A 143 -15.98 -6.59 -24.69
N GLY A 144 -14.90 -6.00 -25.19
CA GLY A 144 -13.89 -6.77 -25.91
C GLY A 144 -13.23 -7.76 -24.96
N THR A 145 -13.21 -9.04 -25.32
CA THR A 145 -12.32 -9.99 -24.68
C THR A 145 -10.90 -9.58 -25.07
N GLY A 146 -10.20 -8.89 -24.17
CA GLY A 146 -8.85 -8.37 -24.42
C GLY A 146 -7.92 -9.43 -25.02
N CYS A 147 -6.97 -8.99 -25.85
CA CYS A 147 -5.92 -9.85 -26.40
C CYS A 147 -5.24 -10.60 -25.24
N VAL A 148 -5.23 -11.93 -25.32
CA VAL A 148 -4.55 -12.85 -24.39
C VAL A 148 -3.05 -12.68 -24.52
#